data_AF-A1CNH4-F1
#
_entry.id   AF-A1CNH4-F1
#
_cell.length_a   1.000
_cell.length_b   1.000
_cell.length_c   1.000
_cell.angle_alpha   90.00
_cell.angle_beta   90.00
_cell.angle_gamma   90.00
#
_symmetry.space_group_name_H-M   'P 1'
#
loop_
_entity.id
_entity.type
_entity.pdbx_description
1 polymer ?
#
loop_
_entity_poly.entity_id
_entity_poly.type
_entity_poly.pdbx_seq_one_letter_code
_entity_poly.pdbx_strand_id
1 'polypeptide(L)'
;MNDATNSLLTEHFSYTPLSLIDDIINSINNLIYQAISSLESGLLSAPPERLGFAHANNGSTIPDTDEDGNVVYPEAKLELENGLHQLETLLEATVDKAFDKFEIYVLRNIFTVPDDLLAWIRLSHHENLSLESSPDAPTPETIQTLRKKLNETKKLNRSLKRESARNDAVISQLRSIVSAAQTHGVAKNANGEDRVEHPLPIDKSLDLSFLTTSPAAQQLRVGVDAGINSKHQPLTTNTTFIISQIPALQAMLKQLRPKLASLPKPAGAAESEAKADERREYIESRIRLHLERTGQLPAGNNGSPIIVGRKIDMTEAQALESITGMLTKDDMKD
;
A
#
# COMPACT_ATOMS: atom_id res chain seq x y z
N MET A 1 -18.86 -45.45 -3.73
CA MET A 1 -17.51 -45.22 -4.31
C MET A 1 -16.51 -45.55 -3.22
N ASN A 2 -15.48 -46.35 -3.50
CA ASN A 2 -14.45 -46.61 -2.49
C ASN A 2 -13.55 -45.37 -2.39
N ASP A 3 -13.35 -44.81 -1.19
CA ASP A 3 -12.58 -43.57 -1.02
C ASP A 3 -11.16 -43.68 -1.60
N ALA A 4 -10.56 -44.87 -1.54
CA ALA A 4 -9.26 -45.15 -2.16
C ALA A 4 -9.28 -45.00 -3.69
N THR A 5 -10.33 -45.48 -4.37
CA THR A 5 -10.49 -45.32 -5.82
C THR A 5 -10.62 -43.84 -6.20
N ASN A 6 -11.40 -43.08 -5.42
CA ASN A 6 -11.62 -41.66 -5.69
C ASN A 6 -10.34 -40.86 -5.43
N SER A 7 -9.59 -41.17 -4.38
CA SER A 7 -8.28 -40.55 -4.12
C SER A 7 -7.29 -40.80 -5.24
N LEU A 8 -7.17 -42.05 -5.70
CA LEU A 8 -6.26 -42.43 -6.79
C LEU A 8 -6.64 -41.73 -8.10
N LEU A 9 -7.93 -41.72 -8.45
CA LEU A 9 -8.43 -41.07 -9.66
C LEU A 9 -8.26 -39.55 -9.58
N THR A 10 -8.55 -38.94 -8.42
CA THR A 10 -8.37 -37.50 -8.21
C THR A 10 -6.91 -37.10 -8.30
N GLU A 11 -6.01 -37.94 -7.76
CA GLU A 11 -4.57 -37.73 -7.87
C GLU A 11 -4.07 -37.86 -9.32
N HIS A 12 -4.57 -38.84 -10.06
CA HIS A 12 -4.25 -39.03 -11.48
C HIS A 12 -4.74 -37.87 -12.36
N PHE A 13 -6.01 -37.48 -12.21
CA PHE A 13 -6.64 -36.48 -13.06
C PHE A 13 -6.38 -35.05 -12.60
N SER A 14 -5.89 -34.84 -11.38
CA SER A 14 -5.75 -33.55 -10.69
C SER A 14 -7.08 -32.82 -10.40
N TYR A 15 -8.21 -33.47 -10.69
CA TYR A 15 -9.57 -33.03 -10.39
C TYR A 15 -10.41 -34.24 -10.01
N THR A 16 -11.51 -34.01 -9.30
CA THR A 16 -12.44 -35.08 -8.94
C THR A 16 -13.30 -35.45 -10.17
N PRO A 17 -13.52 -36.74 -10.45
CA PRO A 17 -14.38 -37.16 -11.56
C PRO A 17 -15.79 -36.56 -11.51
N LEU A 18 -16.30 -36.27 -10.31
CA LEU A 18 -17.59 -35.62 -10.11
C LEU A 18 -17.60 -34.20 -10.69
N SER A 19 -16.55 -33.40 -10.46
CA SER A 19 -16.47 -32.04 -11.01
C SER A 19 -16.46 -32.01 -12.54
N LEU A 20 -15.83 -32.99 -13.19
CA LEU A 20 -15.89 -33.09 -14.65
C LEU A 20 -17.32 -33.33 -15.15
N ILE A 21 -18.09 -34.18 -14.45
CA ILE A 21 -19.47 -34.48 -14.83
C ILE A 21 -20.35 -33.25 -14.60
N ASP A 22 -20.18 -32.54 -13.48
CA ASP A 22 -20.87 -31.28 -13.20
C ASP A 22 -20.63 -30.25 -14.31
N ASP A 23 -19.38 -30.09 -14.74
CA ASP A 23 -19.02 -29.17 -15.82
C ASP A 23 -19.65 -29.58 -17.16
N ILE A 24 -19.72 -30.88 -17.46
CA ILE A 24 -20.42 -31.40 -18.66
C ILE A 24 -21.90 -31.07 -18.59
N ILE A 25 -22.58 -31.36 -17.48
CA ILE A 25 -24.02 -31.09 -17.29
C ILE A 25 -24.29 -29.59 -17.43
N ASN A 26 -23.49 -28.75 -16.78
CA ASN A 26 -23.58 -27.29 -16.89
C ASN A 26 -23.40 -26.82 -18.34
N SER A 27 -22.43 -27.37 -19.07
CA SER A 27 -22.19 -27.00 -20.47
C SER A 27 -23.38 -27.35 -21.37
N ILE A 28 -24.03 -28.49 -21.11
CA ILE A 28 -25.15 -28.98 -21.91
C ILE A 28 -26.41 -28.17 -21.63
N ASN A 29 -26.67 -27.84 -20.37
CA ASN A 29 -27.77 -26.93 -20.01
C ASN A 29 -27.58 -25.57 -20.69
N ASN A 30 -26.36 -25.02 -20.69
CA ASN A 30 -26.08 -23.78 -21.42
C ASN A 30 -26.32 -23.90 -22.94
N LEU A 31 -25.89 -25.01 -23.56
CA LEU A 31 -26.13 -25.26 -24.98
C LEU A 31 -27.61 -25.42 -25.31
N ILE A 32 -28.40 -25.98 -24.41
CA ILE A 32 -29.85 -26.14 -24.56
C ILE A 32 -30.53 -24.77 -24.61
N TYR A 33 -30.26 -23.90 -23.63
CA TYR A 33 -30.83 -22.56 -23.62
C TYR A 33 -30.39 -21.76 -24.85
N GLN A 34 -29.14 -21.91 -25.28
CA GLN A 34 -28.65 -21.28 -26.49
C GLN A 34 -29.35 -21.80 -27.76
N ALA A 35 -29.57 -23.12 -27.85
CA ALA A 35 -30.26 -23.73 -28.99
C ALA A 35 -31.74 -23.32 -29.06
N ILE A 36 -32.42 -23.27 -27.92
CA ILE A 36 -33.82 -22.83 -27.80
C ILE A 36 -33.95 -21.36 -28.19
N SER A 37 -33.06 -20.49 -27.69
CA SER A 37 -33.04 -19.06 -28.06
C SER A 37 -32.71 -18.84 -29.54
N SER A 38 -31.79 -19.63 -30.10
CA SER A 38 -31.52 -19.61 -31.54
C SER A 38 -32.71 -20.11 -32.37
N LEU A 39 -33.45 -21.10 -31.86
CA LEU A 39 -34.66 -21.62 -32.50
C LEU A 39 -35.78 -20.58 -32.47
N GLU A 40 -35.99 -19.90 -31.33
CA GLU A 40 -36.94 -18.80 -31.18
C GLU A 40 -36.65 -17.69 -32.18
N SER A 41 -35.40 -17.22 -32.23
CA SER A 41 -34.96 -16.19 -33.17
C SER A 41 -35.15 -16.63 -34.61
N GLY A 42 -34.85 -17.90 -34.92
CA GLY A 42 -35.05 -18.48 -36.24
C GLY A 42 -36.52 -18.53 -36.65
N LEU A 43 -37.41 -18.96 -35.76
CA LEU A 43 -38.84 -19.06 -36.01
C LEU A 43 -39.51 -17.69 -36.11
N LEU A 44 -39.11 -16.71 -35.29
CA LEU A 44 -39.58 -15.33 -35.39
C LEU A 44 -39.12 -14.64 -36.68
N SER A 45 -37.96 -15.03 -37.22
CA SER A 45 -37.46 -14.52 -38.51
C SER A 45 -38.13 -15.16 -39.73
N ALA A 46 -38.78 -16.31 -39.55
CA ALA A 46 -39.44 -17.02 -40.64
C ALA A 46 -40.82 -16.41 -40.92
N PRO A 47 -41.21 -16.25 -42.21
CA PRO A 47 -42.51 -15.71 -42.54
C PRO A 47 -43.62 -16.66 -42.05
N PRO A 48 -44.68 -16.14 -41.39
CA PRO A 48 -45.74 -16.94 -40.75
C PRO A 48 -46.49 -17.86 -41.73
N GLU A 49 -46.58 -17.48 -43.00
CA GLU A 49 -47.19 -18.28 -44.06
C GLU A 49 -46.47 -19.62 -44.30
N ARG A 50 -45.14 -19.67 -44.11
CA ARG A 50 -44.34 -20.90 -44.27
C ARG A 50 -44.43 -21.80 -43.04
N LEU A 51 -44.81 -21.24 -41.89
CA LEU A 51 -45.03 -21.97 -40.64
C LEU A 51 -46.43 -22.61 -40.58
N GLY A 52 -47.27 -22.36 -41.59
CA GLY A 52 -48.63 -22.91 -41.66
C GLY A 52 -49.69 -22.03 -41.00
N PHE A 53 -49.32 -20.85 -40.50
CA PHE A 53 -50.27 -19.84 -40.06
C PHE A 53 -50.87 -19.17 -41.31
N ALA A 54 -51.95 -19.75 -41.81
CA ALA A 54 -52.80 -19.15 -42.83
C ALA A 54 -53.98 -18.44 -42.16
N HIS A 55 -54.41 -17.33 -42.74
CA HIS A 55 -55.67 -16.69 -42.37
C HIS A 55 -56.79 -17.74 -42.36
N ALA A 56 -57.55 -17.80 -41.26
CA ALA A 56 -58.85 -18.46 -41.32
C ALA A 56 -59.63 -17.75 -42.44
N ASN A 57 -59.98 -18.47 -43.52
CA ASN A 57 -60.80 -17.97 -44.63
C ASN A 57 -62.25 -17.61 -44.21
N ASN A 58 -62.48 -17.40 -42.91
CA ASN A 58 -63.75 -16.96 -42.34
C ASN A 58 -63.69 -15.43 -42.30
N GLY A 59 -64.29 -14.78 -43.30
CA GLY A 59 -64.24 -13.33 -43.54
C GLY A 59 -64.89 -12.44 -42.49
N SER A 60 -64.57 -12.61 -41.20
CA SER A 60 -65.10 -11.81 -40.10
C SER A 60 -64.03 -11.16 -39.21
N THR A 61 -62.73 -11.45 -39.39
CA THR A 61 -61.66 -10.86 -38.59
C THR A 61 -60.76 -10.00 -39.48
N ILE A 62 -60.71 -8.69 -39.21
CA ILE A 62 -59.79 -7.76 -39.87
C ILE A 62 -58.37 -8.17 -39.43
N PRO A 63 -57.42 -8.40 -40.34
CA PRO A 63 -56.05 -8.74 -39.96
C PRO A 63 -55.40 -7.55 -39.24
N ASP A 64 -54.90 -7.78 -38.02
CA ASP A 64 -54.13 -6.78 -37.29
C ASP A 64 -52.86 -6.46 -38.10
N THR A 65 -52.74 -5.20 -38.49
CA THR A 65 -51.68 -4.72 -39.39
C THR A 65 -50.81 -3.73 -38.62
N ASP A 66 -49.48 -3.83 -38.75
CA ASP A 66 -48.55 -2.84 -38.17
C ASP A 66 -48.61 -1.48 -38.91
N GLU A 67 -47.92 -0.46 -38.38
CA GLU A 67 -47.83 0.88 -39.00
C GLU A 67 -47.22 0.84 -40.43
N ASP A 68 -46.63 -0.28 -40.84
CA ASP A 68 -45.99 -0.50 -42.15
C ASP A 68 -46.84 -1.33 -43.12
N GLY A 69 -48.06 -1.73 -42.75
CA GLY A 69 -48.97 -2.45 -43.64
C GLY A 69 -48.76 -3.97 -43.73
N ASN A 70 -47.93 -4.55 -42.86
CA ASN A 70 -47.69 -5.99 -42.81
C ASN A 70 -48.69 -6.67 -41.86
N VAL A 71 -49.22 -7.81 -42.29
CA VAL A 71 -50.10 -8.63 -41.44
C VAL A 71 -49.29 -9.19 -40.28
N VAL A 72 -49.62 -8.75 -39.07
CA VAL A 72 -49.06 -9.29 -37.84
C VAL A 72 -49.95 -10.42 -37.37
N TYR A 73 -49.35 -11.55 -37.05
CA TYR A 73 -50.04 -12.68 -36.43
C TYR A 73 -49.65 -12.74 -34.95
N PRO A 74 -50.27 -11.93 -34.07
CA PRO A 74 -49.96 -11.95 -32.64
C PRO A 74 -50.28 -13.32 -32.02
N GLU A 75 -51.33 -13.99 -32.49
CA GLU A 75 -51.70 -15.35 -32.05
C GLU A 75 -50.62 -16.39 -32.41
N ALA A 76 -50.01 -16.28 -33.60
CA ALA A 76 -48.93 -17.18 -34.02
C ALA A 76 -47.66 -17.00 -33.17
N LYS A 77 -47.34 -15.76 -32.78
CA LYS A 77 -46.21 -15.49 -31.88
C LYS A 77 -46.46 -16.09 -30.49
N LEU A 78 -47.67 -15.93 -29.96
CA LEU A 78 -48.05 -16.48 -28.65
C LEU A 78 -48.10 -18.02 -28.67
N GLU A 79 -48.58 -18.63 -29.74
CA GLU A 79 -48.56 -20.09 -29.91
C GLU A 79 -47.12 -20.62 -30.03
N LEU A 80 -46.25 -19.89 -30.74
CA LEU A 80 -44.83 -20.22 -30.85
C LEU A 80 -44.12 -20.17 -29.51
N GLU A 81 -44.32 -19.09 -28.73
CA GLU A 81 -43.75 -18.94 -27.39
C GLU A 81 -44.22 -20.07 -26.46
N ASN A 82 -45.52 -20.39 -26.48
CA ASN A 82 -46.07 -21.49 -25.69
C ASN A 82 -45.51 -22.86 -26.12
N GLY A 83 -45.40 -23.11 -27.42
CA GLY A 83 -44.85 -24.36 -27.96
C GLY A 83 -43.35 -24.51 -27.66
N LEU A 84 -42.60 -23.41 -27.76
CA LEU A 84 -41.19 -23.35 -27.41
C LEU A 84 -40.99 -23.60 -25.91
N HIS A 85 -41.81 -23.00 -25.05
CA HIS A 85 -41.74 -23.22 -23.62
C HIS A 85 -42.07 -24.67 -23.22
N GLN A 86 -43.05 -25.30 -23.90
CA GLN A 86 -43.31 -26.73 -23.73
C GLN A 86 -42.14 -27.59 -24.18
N LEU A 87 -41.48 -27.23 -25.29
CA LEU A 87 -40.29 -27.91 -25.78
C LEU A 87 -39.13 -27.76 -24.80
N GLU A 88 -38.89 -26.56 -24.27
CA GLU A 88 -37.89 -26.29 -23.24
C GLU A 88 -38.09 -27.19 -22.02
N THR A 89 -39.30 -27.17 -21.46
CA THR A 89 -39.66 -27.99 -20.29
C THR A 89 -39.47 -29.49 -20.57
N LEU A 90 -39.86 -29.95 -21.76
CA LEU A 90 -39.68 -31.35 -22.16
C LEU A 90 -38.19 -31.67 -22.28
N LEU A 91 -37.42 -30.80 -22.93
CA LEU A 91 -36.01 -31.04 -23.20
C LEU A 91 -35.23 -31.06 -21.89
N GLU A 92 -35.47 -30.11 -20.98
CA GLU A 92 -34.92 -30.11 -19.62
C GLU A 92 -35.19 -31.44 -18.91
N ALA A 93 -36.45 -31.89 -18.86
CA ALA A 93 -36.80 -33.14 -18.18
C ALA A 93 -36.16 -34.39 -18.84
N THR A 94 -36.02 -34.39 -20.16
CA THR A 94 -35.38 -35.52 -20.87
C THR A 94 -33.87 -35.53 -20.70
N VAL A 95 -33.24 -34.37 -20.71
CA VAL A 95 -31.79 -34.18 -20.54
C VAL A 95 -31.42 -34.52 -19.11
N ASP A 96 -32.10 -33.96 -18.11
CA ASP A 96 -31.89 -34.27 -16.69
C ASP A 96 -31.88 -35.79 -16.45
N LYS A 97 -32.94 -36.48 -16.90
CA LYS A 97 -33.06 -37.94 -16.77
C LYS A 97 -32.00 -38.74 -17.55
N ALA A 98 -31.54 -38.24 -18.71
CA ALA A 98 -30.52 -38.90 -19.50
C ALA A 98 -29.12 -38.68 -18.89
N PHE A 99 -28.88 -37.48 -18.36
CA PHE A 99 -27.61 -37.08 -17.76
C PHE A 99 -27.43 -37.65 -16.35
N ASP A 100 -28.50 -37.87 -15.59
CA ASP A 100 -28.47 -38.70 -14.36
C ASP A 100 -27.96 -40.11 -14.66
N LYS A 101 -28.46 -40.74 -15.73
CA LYS A 101 -28.03 -42.08 -16.14
C LYS A 101 -26.59 -42.08 -16.66
N PHE A 102 -26.22 -41.04 -17.38
CA PHE A 102 -24.85 -40.84 -17.84
C PHE A 102 -23.89 -40.69 -16.66
N GLU A 103 -24.20 -39.84 -15.68
CA GLU A 103 -23.43 -39.67 -14.45
C GLU A 103 -23.22 -41.02 -13.77
N ILE A 104 -24.31 -41.74 -13.50
CA ILE A 104 -24.25 -43.06 -12.86
C ILE A 104 -23.40 -44.03 -13.69
N TYR A 105 -23.56 -44.05 -15.01
CA TYR A 105 -22.82 -44.95 -15.90
C TYR A 105 -21.32 -44.64 -15.90
N VAL A 106 -20.96 -43.37 -15.99
CA VAL A 106 -19.58 -42.88 -16.05
C VAL A 106 -18.88 -43.13 -14.72
N LEU A 107 -19.52 -42.80 -13.60
CA LEU A 107 -18.99 -43.05 -12.25
C LEU A 107 -18.90 -44.54 -11.91
N ARG A 108 -19.70 -45.40 -12.56
CA ARG A 108 -19.70 -46.84 -12.29
C ARG A 108 -18.78 -47.64 -13.23
N ASN A 109 -18.55 -47.19 -14.45
CA ASN A 109 -17.82 -47.99 -15.46
C ASN A 109 -16.54 -47.33 -15.96
N ILE A 110 -16.50 -46.00 -16.10
CA ILE A 110 -15.35 -45.31 -16.69
C ILE A 110 -14.39 -44.87 -15.59
N PHE A 111 -14.92 -44.17 -14.58
CA PHE A 111 -14.15 -43.73 -13.41
C PHE A 111 -14.23 -44.76 -12.28
N THR A 112 -13.99 -46.02 -12.61
CA THR A 112 -13.85 -47.09 -11.63
C THR A 112 -12.58 -47.86 -11.83
N VAL A 113 -12.01 -48.25 -10.70
CA VAL A 113 -10.83 -49.10 -10.63
C VAL A 113 -11.24 -50.33 -9.82
N PRO A 114 -11.05 -51.55 -10.35
CA PRO A 114 -11.36 -52.76 -9.60
C PRO A 114 -10.56 -52.85 -8.30
N ASP A 115 -11.23 -53.23 -7.20
CA ASP A 115 -10.62 -53.26 -5.87
C ASP A 115 -9.40 -54.18 -5.78
N ASP A 116 -9.42 -55.29 -6.53
CA ASP A 116 -8.32 -56.25 -6.62
C ASP A 116 -7.03 -55.65 -7.23
N LEU A 117 -7.18 -54.60 -8.06
CA LEU A 117 -6.07 -53.95 -8.76
C LEU A 117 -5.56 -52.71 -8.05
N LEU A 118 -6.30 -52.17 -7.06
CA LEU A 118 -5.91 -50.94 -6.36
C LEU A 118 -4.54 -51.03 -5.71
N ALA A 119 -4.18 -52.18 -5.16
CA ALA A 119 -2.87 -52.39 -4.54
C ALA A 119 -1.70 -52.46 -5.54
N TRP A 120 -2.00 -52.67 -6.83
CA TRP A 120 -1.01 -52.87 -7.89
C TRP A 120 -0.85 -51.65 -8.79
N ILE A 121 -1.76 -50.67 -8.69
CA ILE A 121 -1.70 -49.46 -9.50
C ILE A 121 -0.73 -48.49 -8.84
N ARG A 122 0.27 -48.09 -9.63
CA ARG A 122 1.27 -47.08 -9.26
C ARG A 122 1.17 -45.93 -10.24
N LEU A 123 1.01 -44.71 -9.74
CA LEU A 123 0.99 -43.50 -10.56
C LEU A 123 2.42 -43.11 -10.95
N SER A 124 2.57 -42.35 -12.03
CA SER A 124 3.88 -41.94 -12.55
C SER A 124 4.72 -41.18 -11.52
N HIS A 125 4.11 -40.30 -10.72
CA HIS A 125 4.79 -39.57 -9.66
C HIS A 125 5.13 -40.43 -8.44
N HIS A 126 4.53 -41.62 -8.29
CA HIS A 126 4.91 -42.59 -7.27
C HIS A 126 6.20 -43.34 -7.61
N GLU A 127 6.71 -43.26 -8.85
CA GLU A 127 7.91 -44.00 -9.29
C GLU A 127 9.18 -43.61 -8.48
N ASN A 128 9.29 -42.34 -8.10
CA ASN A 128 10.45 -41.79 -7.40
C ASN A 128 10.21 -41.59 -5.90
N LEU A 129 9.06 -42.01 -5.37
CA LEU A 129 8.73 -41.94 -3.95
C LEU A 129 9.20 -43.22 -3.27
N SER A 130 10.29 -43.11 -2.50
CA SER A 130 10.60 -44.13 -1.50
C SER A 130 9.75 -43.86 -0.27
N LEU A 131 8.85 -44.79 0.07
CA LEU A 131 8.04 -44.74 1.29
C LEU A 131 8.87 -45.07 2.55
N GLU A 132 10.08 -45.58 2.35
CA GLU A 132 11.05 -45.71 3.43
C GLU A 132 11.54 -44.31 3.79
N SER A 133 11.27 -43.88 5.04
CA SER A 133 11.79 -42.63 5.59
C SER A 133 13.30 -42.60 5.38
N SER A 134 13.75 -41.82 4.40
CA SER A 134 15.17 -41.54 4.24
C SER A 134 15.70 -41.04 5.59
N PRO A 135 16.90 -41.46 6.02
CA PRO A 135 17.54 -40.92 7.23
C PRO A 135 17.82 -39.41 7.12
N ASP A 136 17.71 -38.83 5.92
CA ASP A 136 17.84 -37.40 5.63
C ASP A 136 16.47 -36.71 5.45
N ALA A 137 15.38 -37.35 5.88
CA ALA A 137 14.05 -36.73 5.86
C ALA A 137 14.04 -35.51 6.79
N PRO A 138 13.58 -34.34 6.31
CA PRO A 138 13.56 -33.14 7.12
C PRO A 138 12.61 -33.33 8.31
N THR A 139 13.18 -33.47 9.50
CA THR A 139 12.42 -33.51 10.76
C THR A 139 11.49 -32.29 10.84
N PRO A 140 10.26 -32.41 11.36
CA PRO A 140 9.35 -31.26 11.51
C PRO A 140 10.01 -30.04 12.20
N GLU A 141 10.96 -30.28 13.10
CA GLU A 141 11.78 -29.24 13.74
C GLU A 141 12.68 -28.50 12.73
N THR A 142 13.31 -29.19 11.78
CA THR A 142 14.11 -28.56 10.71
C THR A 142 13.23 -27.69 9.81
N ILE A 143 12.01 -28.13 9.52
CA ILE A 143 11.04 -27.34 8.73
C ILE A 143 10.62 -26.09 9.51
N GLN A 144 10.35 -26.21 10.81
CA GLN A 144 9.99 -25.07 11.65
C GLN A 144 11.14 -24.06 11.78
N THR A 145 12.38 -24.53 11.96
CA THR A 145 13.55 -23.64 11.99
C THR A 145 13.76 -22.94 10.64
N LEU A 146 13.56 -23.63 9.52
CA LEU A 146 13.57 -23.04 8.17
C LEU A 146 12.46 -21.99 7.99
N ARG A 147 11.23 -22.29 8.41
CA ARG A 147 10.10 -21.33 8.38
C ARG A 147 10.41 -20.09 9.22
N LYS A 148 10.98 -20.26 10.42
CA LYS A 148 11.41 -19.15 11.27
C LYS A 148 12.52 -18.33 10.60
N LYS A 149 13.53 -18.99 10.03
CA LYS A 149 14.61 -18.35 9.27
C LYS A 149 14.05 -17.57 8.07
N LEU A 150 13.08 -18.13 7.35
CA LEU A 150 12.38 -17.47 6.25
C LEU A 150 11.68 -16.20 6.76
N ASN A 151 10.93 -16.30 7.86
CA ASN A 151 10.24 -15.14 8.43
C ASN A 151 11.22 -14.03 8.84
N GLU A 152 12.31 -14.39 9.53
CA GLU A 152 13.33 -13.41 9.93
C GLU A 152 14.05 -12.78 8.72
N THR A 153 14.35 -13.56 7.68
CA THR A 153 14.92 -13.01 6.42
C THR A 153 13.95 -12.08 5.71
N LYS A 154 12.64 -12.38 5.71
CA LYS A 154 11.60 -11.48 5.17
C LYS A 154 11.50 -10.19 5.98
N LYS A 155 11.55 -10.26 7.32
CA LYS A 155 11.55 -9.07 8.20
C LYS A 155 12.77 -8.19 7.94
N LEU A 156 13.96 -8.80 7.86
CA LEU A 156 15.21 -8.10 7.56
C LEU A 156 15.16 -7.43 6.19
N ASN A 157 14.68 -8.13 5.15
CA ASN A 157 14.54 -7.57 3.81
C ASN A 157 13.59 -6.35 3.82
N ARG A 158 12.47 -6.43 4.54
CA ARG A 158 11.55 -5.29 4.71
C ARG A 158 12.20 -4.12 5.44
N SER A 159 13.05 -4.38 6.43
CA SER A 159 13.82 -3.32 7.12
C SER A 159 14.84 -2.67 6.19
N LEU A 160 15.63 -3.49 5.49
CA LEU A 160 16.65 -3.03 4.56
C LEU A 160 16.07 -2.16 3.44
N LYS A 161 14.91 -2.55 2.87
CA LYS A 161 14.21 -1.75 1.86
C LYS A 161 13.72 -0.40 2.39
N ARG A 162 13.36 -0.32 3.69
CA ARG A 162 13.01 0.96 4.31
C ARG A 162 14.23 1.84 4.49
N GLU A 163 15.34 1.27 4.95
CA GLU A 163 16.59 2.01 5.09
C GLU A 163 17.15 2.47 3.75
N SER A 164 17.09 1.64 2.71
CA SER A 164 17.51 2.06 1.37
C SER A 164 16.65 3.23 0.88
N ALA A 165 15.32 3.16 1.02
CA ALA A 165 14.43 4.25 0.65
C ALA A 165 14.69 5.55 1.44
N ARG A 166 15.01 5.43 2.75
CA ARG A 166 15.42 6.58 3.58
C ARG A 166 16.73 7.18 3.08
N ASN A 167 17.73 6.34 2.82
CA ASN A 167 19.02 6.77 2.29
C ASN A 167 18.87 7.44 0.94
N ASP A 168 18.05 6.91 0.03
CA ASP A 168 17.76 7.51 -1.27
C ASP A 168 17.07 8.88 -1.13
N ALA A 169 16.15 9.02 -0.18
CA ALA A 169 15.51 10.29 0.13
C ALA A 169 16.51 11.32 0.68
N VAL A 170 17.40 10.90 1.59
CA VAL A 170 18.46 11.79 2.12
C VAL A 170 19.46 12.16 1.03
N ILE A 171 19.86 11.21 0.18
CA ILE A 171 20.77 11.48 -0.95
C ILE A 171 20.11 12.45 -1.95
N SER A 172 18.81 12.31 -2.23
CA SER A 172 18.11 13.27 -3.11
C SER A 172 18.01 14.66 -2.49
N GLN A 173 17.77 14.76 -1.18
CA GLN A 173 17.83 16.03 -0.44
C GLN A 173 19.23 16.65 -0.48
N LEU A 174 20.28 15.86 -0.23
CA LEU A 174 21.67 16.33 -0.29
C LEU A 174 22.07 16.76 -1.70
N ARG A 175 21.68 16.00 -2.73
CA ARG A 175 21.89 16.40 -4.14
C ARG A 175 21.14 17.68 -4.47
N SER A 176 19.92 17.85 -3.97
CA SER A 176 19.16 19.10 -4.11
C SER A 176 19.91 20.28 -3.46
N ILE A 177 20.41 20.12 -2.23
CA ILE A 177 21.24 21.13 -1.54
C ILE A 177 22.50 21.47 -2.34
N VAL A 178 23.24 20.46 -2.81
CA VAL A 178 24.45 20.67 -3.60
C VAL A 178 24.15 21.37 -4.93
N SER A 179 23.07 20.98 -5.61
CA SER A 179 22.66 21.61 -6.87
C SER A 179 22.24 23.07 -6.66
N ALA A 180 21.47 23.38 -5.62
CA ALA A 180 21.12 24.76 -5.26
C ALA A 180 22.34 25.60 -4.86
N ALA A 181 23.33 25.01 -4.19
CA ALA A 181 24.59 25.69 -3.89
C ALA A 181 25.43 25.96 -5.16
N GLN A 182 25.41 25.05 -6.13
CA GLN A 182 26.13 25.20 -7.40
C GLN A 182 25.48 26.23 -8.33
N THR A 183 24.14 26.32 -8.41
CA THR A 183 23.46 27.33 -9.23
C THR A 183 23.75 28.77 -8.76
N HIS A 184 23.91 29.00 -7.45
CA HIS A 184 24.36 30.30 -6.91
C HIS A 184 25.85 30.58 -7.11
N GLY A 185 26.67 29.56 -7.36
CA GLY A 185 28.11 29.70 -7.64
C GLY A 185 28.46 29.88 -9.12
N VAL A 186 27.60 29.44 -10.05
CA VAL A 186 27.92 29.36 -11.50
C VAL A 186 27.36 30.54 -12.32
N ALA A 187 26.59 31.46 -11.73
CA ALA A 187 26.19 32.73 -12.38
C ALA A 187 27.35 33.74 -12.52
N LYS A 188 28.56 33.27 -12.84
CA LYS A 188 29.68 34.10 -13.24
C LYS A 188 30.38 33.69 -14.51
N ASN A 189 30.06 32.58 -15.18
CA ASN A 189 30.66 32.24 -16.47
C ASN A 189 29.72 31.38 -17.34
N ALA A 190 29.14 31.97 -18.40
CA ALA A 190 29.11 31.46 -19.78
C ALA A 190 27.96 32.08 -20.59
N ASN A 191 28.32 32.83 -21.63
CA ASN A 191 27.50 33.01 -22.83
C ASN A 191 27.38 31.66 -23.56
N GLY A 192 26.21 31.33 -24.09
CA GLY A 192 26.05 30.24 -25.06
C GLY A 192 24.66 29.61 -25.04
N GLU A 193 23.89 29.89 -26.08
CA GLU A 193 22.61 29.29 -26.46
C GLU A 193 22.69 27.75 -26.58
N ASP A 194 21.73 26.99 -26.07
CA ASP A 194 20.55 26.51 -26.83
C ASP A 194 19.80 25.36 -26.09
N ARG A 195 18.47 25.51 -26.01
CA ARG A 195 17.36 24.53 -26.08
C ARG A 195 17.17 23.29 -25.16
N VAL A 196 16.04 23.40 -24.43
CA VAL A 196 14.94 22.43 -24.15
C VAL A 196 15.12 21.41 -23.03
N GLU A 197 14.49 21.69 -21.88
CA GLU A 197 13.93 20.66 -20.99
C GLU A 197 12.57 21.07 -20.42
N HIS A 198 11.66 20.09 -20.37
CA HIS A 198 10.29 20.17 -19.87
C HIS A 198 10.23 20.53 -18.37
N PRO A 199 9.31 21.40 -17.92
CA PRO A 199 9.17 21.72 -16.51
C PRO A 199 8.32 20.65 -15.79
N LEU A 200 8.98 19.83 -14.96
CA LEU A 200 8.30 19.07 -13.90
C LEU A 200 8.32 19.88 -12.59
N PRO A 201 7.24 19.86 -11.81
CA PRO A 201 7.02 20.78 -10.69
C PRO A 201 7.95 20.44 -9.52
N ILE A 202 8.88 21.34 -9.21
CA ILE A 202 9.75 21.27 -8.02
C ILE A 202 9.00 21.93 -6.85
N ASP A 203 7.94 21.30 -6.37
CA ASP A 203 7.30 21.66 -5.11
C ASP A 203 7.94 20.90 -3.95
N LYS A 204 9.17 21.33 -3.64
CA LYS A 204 9.89 21.23 -2.35
C LYS A 204 11.25 21.87 -2.57
N SER A 205 11.23 23.13 -3.02
CA SER A 205 12.38 24.01 -2.88
C SER A 205 12.77 24.00 -1.40
N LEU A 206 14.06 23.84 -1.15
CA LEU A 206 14.61 23.66 0.18
C LEU A 206 14.03 24.68 1.18
N ASP A 207 13.36 24.18 2.21
CA ASP A 207 12.86 25.01 3.29
C ASP A 207 14.02 25.35 4.25
N LEU A 208 14.93 26.22 3.81
CA LEU A 208 15.95 26.84 4.65
C LEU A 208 15.39 28.06 5.40
N SER A 209 14.06 28.19 5.50
CA SER A 209 13.39 29.27 6.21
C SER A 209 13.84 29.37 7.67
N PHE A 210 14.27 28.26 8.30
CA PHE A 210 14.82 28.30 9.65
C PHE A 210 16.00 29.30 9.80
N LEU A 211 16.85 29.44 8.79
CA LEU A 211 17.98 30.37 8.84
C LEU A 211 17.57 31.83 8.70
N THR A 212 16.42 32.11 8.07
CA THR A 212 15.92 33.47 7.79
C THR A 212 14.78 33.90 8.70
N THR A 213 14.11 32.98 9.38
CA THR A 213 12.95 33.23 10.26
C THR A 213 13.34 33.65 11.68
N SER A 214 14.61 33.54 12.08
CA SER A 214 15.05 34.06 13.37
C SER A 214 14.82 35.57 13.47
N PRO A 215 14.31 36.09 14.60
CA PRO A 215 14.05 37.52 14.76
C PRO A 215 15.31 38.39 14.57
N ALA A 216 16.48 37.86 14.92
CA ALA A 216 17.76 38.51 14.66
C ALA A 216 18.12 38.55 13.16
N ALA A 217 17.77 37.49 12.42
CA ALA A 217 17.96 37.42 10.97
C ALA A 217 17.03 38.39 10.23
N GLN A 218 15.78 38.51 10.67
CA GLN A 218 14.81 39.49 10.16
C GLN A 218 15.26 40.94 10.42
N GLN A 219 15.78 41.23 11.62
CA GLN A 219 16.30 42.56 11.97
C GLN A 219 17.53 42.94 11.13
N LEU A 220 18.37 41.96 10.79
CA LEU A 220 19.53 42.12 9.91
C LEU A 220 19.19 41.98 8.42
N ARG A 221 17.90 41.84 8.06
CA ARG A 221 17.40 41.64 6.70
C ARG A 221 18.09 40.50 5.95
N VAL A 222 18.46 39.44 6.65
CA VAL A 222 19.10 38.25 6.07
C VAL A 222 18.03 37.47 5.30
N GLY A 223 18.17 37.38 3.98
CA GLY A 223 17.25 36.64 3.10
C GLY A 223 16.04 37.43 2.58
N VAL A 224 16.05 38.76 2.65
CA VAL A 224 15.02 39.61 2.01
C VAL A 224 15.45 39.92 0.57
N ASP A 225 14.74 39.39 -0.41
CA ASP A 225 14.93 39.70 -1.83
C ASP A 225 14.45 41.12 -2.13
N ALA A 226 15.37 42.06 -2.29
CA ALA A 226 15.08 43.37 -2.86
C ALA A 226 15.45 43.37 -4.33
N GLY A 227 14.46 43.11 -5.19
CA GLY A 227 14.44 43.47 -6.61
C GLY A 227 15.48 42.81 -7.52
N ILE A 228 15.14 42.74 -8.80
CA ILE A 228 15.82 41.96 -9.86
C ILE A 228 17.29 42.38 -10.12
N ASN A 229 17.81 43.48 -9.52
CA ASN A 229 19.10 44.07 -9.91
C ASN A 229 20.10 44.34 -8.77
N SER A 230 19.85 43.90 -7.52
CA SER A 230 20.76 44.15 -6.40
C SER A 230 21.19 42.86 -5.71
N LYS A 231 22.48 42.51 -5.83
CA LYS A 231 23.13 41.45 -5.04
C LYS A 231 23.24 41.89 -3.58
N HIS A 232 22.16 41.74 -2.81
CA HIS A 232 22.19 42.02 -1.38
C HIS A 232 22.97 40.92 -0.65
N GLN A 233 24.16 41.24 -0.15
CA GLN A 233 24.90 40.44 0.84
C GLN A 233 24.81 41.10 2.23
N PRO A 234 23.61 41.19 2.85
CA PRO A 234 23.40 41.93 4.09
C PRO A 234 24.25 41.35 5.24
N LEU A 235 24.46 40.04 5.25
CA LEU A 235 25.31 39.39 6.26
C LEU A 235 26.78 39.82 6.12
N THR A 236 27.34 39.78 4.90
CA THR A 236 28.72 40.22 4.65
C THR A 236 28.91 41.70 4.97
N THR A 237 27.98 42.57 4.54
CA THR A 237 28.08 44.02 4.82
C THR A 237 27.94 44.32 6.31
N ASN A 238 26.99 43.68 7.00
CA ASN A 238 26.82 43.90 8.44
C ASN A 238 28.01 43.36 9.24
N THR A 239 28.55 42.19 8.90
CA THR A 239 29.72 41.62 9.59
C THR A 239 30.98 42.43 9.34
N THR A 240 31.26 42.83 8.10
CA THR A 240 32.40 43.73 7.78
C THR A 240 32.28 45.08 8.46
N PHE A 241 31.08 45.67 8.52
CA PHE A 241 30.83 46.89 9.27
C PHE A 241 31.08 46.69 10.77
N ILE A 242 30.53 45.65 11.40
CA ILE A 242 30.76 45.35 12.82
C ILE A 242 32.26 45.17 13.09
N ILE A 243 32.94 44.38 12.26
CA ILE A 243 34.39 44.16 12.35
C ILE A 243 35.15 45.50 12.26
N SER A 244 34.75 46.40 11.36
CA SER A 244 35.35 47.72 11.22
C SER A 244 35.14 48.63 12.44
N GLN A 245 34.04 48.47 13.19
CA GLN A 245 33.73 49.32 14.35
C GLN A 245 34.26 48.80 15.69
N ILE A 246 34.66 47.52 15.78
CA ILE A 246 35.24 46.95 16.99
C ILE A 246 36.49 47.72 17.47
N PRO A 247 37.47 48.07 16.61
CA PRO A 247 38.64 48.84 17.02
C PRO A 247 38.30 50.21 17.60
N ALA A 248 37.31 50.91 17.01
CA ALA A 248 36.86 52.22 17.49
C ALA A 248 36.20 52.11 18.88
N LEU A 249 35.37 51.09 19.11
CA LEU A 249 34.80 50.79 20.43
C LEU A 249 35.86 50.40 21.46
N GLN A 250 36.86 49.62 21.07
CA GLN A 250 37.98 49.28 21.95
C GLN A 250 38.80 50.51 22.35
N ALA A 251 39.01 51.45 21.43
CA ALA A 251 39.68 52.72 21.72
C ALA A 251 38.84 53.57 22.70
N MET A 252 37.53 53.69 22.48
CA MET A 252 36.64 54.40 23.39
C MET A 252 36.56 53.73 24.77
N LEU A 253 36.50 52.39 24.85
CA LEU A 253 36.53 51.67 26.12
C LEU A 253 37.85 51.88 26.86
N LYS A 254 38.99 51.91 26.17
CA LYS A 254 40.29 52.24 26.78
C LYS A 254 40.31 53.66 27.35
N GLN A 255 39.60 54.61 26.73
CA GLN A 255 39.48 55.99 27.23
C GLN A 255 38.42 56.16 28.33
N LEU A 256 37.31 55.44 28.26
CA LEU A 256 36.20 55.53 29.22
C LEU A 256 36.44 54.71 30.48
N ARG A 257 37.17 53.59 30.42
CA ARG A 257 37.51 52.75 31.59
C ARG A 257 38.21 53.53 32.72
N PRO A 258 39.23 54.38 32.47
CA PRO A 258 39.81 55.21 33.54
C PRO A 258 38.85 56.31 34.02
N LYS A 259 37.95 56.81 33.15
CA LYS A 259 36.92 57.81 33.53
C LYS A 259 35.81 57.21 34.39
N LEU A 260 35.43 55.96 34.15
CA LEU A 260 34.47 55.22 34.97
C LEU A 260 35.02 54.90 36.35
N ALA A 261 36.31 54.57 36.44
CA ALA A 261 37.01 54.39 37.72
C ALA A 261 37.11 55.69 38.54
N SER A 262 36.98 56.86 37.89
CA SER A 262 36.96 58.17 38.55
C SER A 262 35.57 58.65 38.97
N LEU A 263 34.49 57.95 38.60
CA LEU A 263 33.15 58.27 39.09
C LEU A 263 32.95 57.65 40.50
N PRO A 264 32.42 58.40 41.47
CA PRO A 264 31.98 57.82 42.74
C PRO A 264 30.88 56.80 42.46
N LYS A 265 31.09 55.55 42.86
CA LYS A 265 30.10 54.46 42.74
C LYS A 265 28.87 54.87 43.57
N PRO A 266 27.66 55.05 42.99
CA PRO A 266 26.47 55.32 43.79
C PRO A 266 26.18 54.11 44.69
N ALA A 267 25.88 54.38 45.97
CA ALA A 267 25.88 53.46 47.09
C ALA A 267 24.79 52.34 47.07
N GLY A 268 24.33 51.90 45.89
CA GLY A 268 23.31 50.85 45.73
C GLY A 268 23.71 49.64 44.88
N ALA A 269 24.94 49.60 44.35
CA ALA A 269 25.37 48.53 43.42
C ALA A 269 25.50 47.14 44.08
N ALA A 270 25.85 47.09 45.37
CA ALA A 270 26.03 45.82 46.09
C ALA A 270 24.72 45.04 46.27
N GLU A 271 23.58 45.74 46.46
CA GLU A 271 22.27 45.07 46.53
C GLU A 271 21.79 44.57 45.17
N SER A 272 22.18 45.25 44.08
CA SER A 272 21.78 44.84 42.73
C SER A 272 22.56 43.64 42.22
N GLU A 273 23.83 43.47 42.62
CA GLU A 273 24.62 42.26 42.32
C GLU A 273 24.08 41.05 43.11
N ALA A 274 23.77 41.23 44.40
CA ALA A 274 23.16 40.16 45.21
C ALA A 274 21.81 39.68 44.63
N LYS A 275 20.93 40.61 44.24
CA LYS A 275 19.65 40.27 43.58
C LYS A 275 19.84 39.65 42.19
N ALA A 276 20.95 39.92 41.51
CA ALA A 276 21.25 39.32 40.21
C ALA A 276 21.75 37.87 40.35
N ASP A 277 22.55 37.60 41.38
CA ASP A 277 23.02 36.25 41.70
C ASP A 277 21.89 35.35 42.20
N GLU A 278 21.01 35.86 43.08
CA GLU A 278 19.80 35.12 43.52
C GLU A 278 18.89 34.75 42.34
N ARG A 279 18.74 35.64 41.35
CA ARG A 279 17.96 35.36 40.14
C ARG A 279 18.62 34.33 39.24
N ARG A 280 19.95 34.30 39.15
CA ARG A 280 20.68 33.28 38.39
C ARG A 280 20.49 31.91 39.00
N GLU A 281 20.67 31.79 40.32
CA GLU A 281 20.43 30.53 41.04
C GLU A 281 18.97 30.07 40.92
N TYR A 282 18.01 31.00 40.93
CA TYR A 282 16.60 30.69 40.69
C TYR A 282 16.32 30.16 39.28
N ILE A 283 16.93 30.76 38.26
CA ILE A 283 16.79 30.31 36.87
C ILE A 283 17.43 28.93 36.70
N GLU A 284 18.62 28.71 37.23
CA GLU A 284 19.32 27.42 37.16
C GLU A 284 18.54 26.31 37.89
N SER A 285 18.00 26.60 39.08
CA SER A 285 17.15 25.63 39.81
C SER A 285 15.85 25.31 39.07
N ARG A 286 15.21 26.29 38.42
CA ARG A 286 14.00 26.04 37.60
C ARG A 286 14.31 25.27 36.32
N ILE A 287 15.42 25.54 35.66
CA ILE A 287 15.87 24.79 34.48
C ILE A 287 16.15 23.34 34.88
N ARG A 288 16.83 23.13 36.01
CA ARG A 288 17.10 21.80 36.56
C ARG A 288 15.83 21.01 36.83
N LEU A 289 14.87 21.63 37.53
CA LEU A 289 13.60 20.99 37.88
C LEU A 289 12.74 20.70 36.64
N HIS A 290 12.82 21.53 35.60
CA HIS A 290 12.15 21.26 34.33
C HIS A 290 12.79 20.07 33.59
N LEU A 291 14.12 19.99 33.57
CA LEU A 291 14.88 18.87 32.98
C LEU A 291 14.63 17.53 33.70
N GLU A 292 14.45 17.57 35.02
CA GLU A 292 14.07 16.41 35.83
C GLU A 292 12.64 15.96 35.50
N ARG A 293 11.69 16.91 35.40
CA ARG A 293 10.29 16.61 35.05
C ARG A 293 10.12 16.08 33.62
N THR A 294 10.96 16.51 32.68
CA THR A 294 10.96 16.02 31.30
C THR A 294 11.77 14.73 31.13
N GLY A 295 12.32 14.17 32.21
CA GLY A 295 12.97 12.85 32.23
C GLY A 295 14.34 12.80 31.54
N GLN A 296 15.01 13.94 31.35
CA GLN A 296 16.30 14.02 30.67
C GLN A 296 17.53 13.91 31.59
N LEU A 297 17.34 13.77 32.91
CA LEU A 297 18.41 13.45 33.86
C LEU A 297 18.02 12.25 34.73
N PRO A 298 18.82 11.17 34.78
CA PRO A 298 18.69 10.19 35.84
C PRO A 298 19.29 10.78 37.12
N ALA A 299 18.55 10.71 38.24
CA ALA A 299 19.09 10.93 39.57
C ALA A 299 20.07 9.78 39.91
N GLY A 300 21.27 9.82 39.34
CA GLY A 300 22.41 9.01 39.71
C GLY A 300 23.32 9.84 40.61
N ASN A 301 23.64 9.30 41.78
CA ASN A 301 24.39 9.93 42.87
C ASN A 301 25.80 10.45 42.55
N ASN A 302 26.29 10.44 41.30
CA ASN A 302 27.64 10.90 40.98
C ASN A 302 27.62 11.84 39.76
N GLY A 303 28.23 13.01 39.91
CA GLY A 303 28.18 14.16 39.01
C GLY A 303 28.85 13.99 37.64
N SER A 304 28.34 13.09 36.81
CA SER A 304 28.71 12.99 35.39
C SER A 304 27.45 12.81 34.52
N PRO A 305 27.14 13.73 33.59
CA PRO A 305 25.94 13.65 32.78
C PRO A 305 26.12 12.61 31.67
N ILE A 306 25.62 11.41 31.88
CA ILE A 306 25.45 10.42 30.81
C ILE A 306 24.11 10.74 30.16
N ILE A 307 24.16 11.24 28.91
CA ILE A 307 22.99 11.40 28.04
C ILE A 307 22.53 9.98 27.67
N VAL A 308 21.70 9.38 28.52
CA VAL A 308 21.01 8.13 28.20
C VAL A 308 19.73 8.51 27.46
N GLY A 309 19.56 7.95 26.26
CA GLY A 309 18.35 8.14 25.46
C GLY A 309 17.07 7.83 26.24
N ARG A 310 15.97 8.45 25.79
CA ARG A 310 14.62 8.41 26.38
C ARG A 310 14.29 7.04 26.99
N LYS A 311 14.02 7.02 28.30
CA LYS A 311 13.42 5.84 28.95
C LYS A 311 11.95 5.77 28.56
N ILE A 312 11.52 4.59 28.13
CA ILE A 312 10.13 4.27 27.79
C ILE A 312 9.32 4.33 29.08
N ASP A 313 8.23 5.10 29.08
CA ASP A 313 7.37 5.26 30.27
C ASP A 313 6.58 3.96 30.55
N MET A 314 6.17 3.72 31.80
CA MET A 314 5.48 2.48 32.18
C MET A 314 4.15 2.31 31.44
N THR A 315 3.50 3.43 31.10
CA THR A 315 2.30 3.47 30.27
C THR A 315 2.59 3.07 28.82
N GLU A 316 3.74 3.50 28.27
CA GLU A 316 4.22 3.14 26.94
C GLU A 316 4.66 1.67 26.91
N ALA A 317 5.28 1.16 27.98
CA ALA A 317 5.61 -0.25 28.14
C ALA A 317 4.33 -1.13 28.23
N GLN A 318 3.32 -0.71 28.99
CA GLN A 318 2.01 -1.38 29.03
C GLN A 318 1.25 -1.31 27.70
N ALA A 319 1.38 -0.19 26.97
CA ALA A 319 0.80 -0.07 25.63
C ALA A 319 1.49 -1.03 24.64
N LEU A 320 2.82 -1.15 24.71
CA LEU A 320 3.58 -2.13 23.93
C LEU A 320 3.23 -3.57 24.33
N GLU A 321 3.02 -3.85 25.61
CA GLU A 321 2.58 -5.16 26.09
C GLU A 321 1.15 -5.50 25.61
N SER A 322 0.23 -4.54 25.61
CA SER A 322 -1.13 -4.69 25.09
C SER A 322 -1.13 -4.94 23.57
N ILE A 323 -0.32 -4.19 22.82
CA ILE A 323 -0.16 -4.40 21.37
C ILE A 323 0.46 -5.77 21.08
N THR A 324 1.42 -6.21 21.91
CA THR A 324 2.02 -7.54 21.79
C THR A 324 0.99 -8.63 22.10
N GLY A 325 0.15 -8.44 23.12
CA GLY A 325 -0.95 -9.33 23.48
C GLY A 325 -2.01 -9.45 22.38
N MET A 326 -2.34 -8.36 21.69
CA MET A 326 -3.24 -8.38 20.53
C MET A 326 -2.62 -9.13 19.36
N LEU A 327 -1.33 -8.91 19.08
CA LEU A 327 -0.61 -9.60 18.01
C LEU A 327 -0.53 -11.12 18.26
N THR A 328 -0.37 -11.54 19.51
CA THR A 328 -0.38 -12.97 19.89
C THR A 328 -1.76 -13.62 19.90
N LYS A 329 -2.84 -12.81 20.00
CA LYS A 329 -4.22 -13.30 19.93
C LYS A 329 -4.69 -13.52 18.48
N ASP A 330 -4.20 -12.71 17.55
CA ASP A 330 -4.44 -12.92 16.11
C ASP A 330 -3.70 -14.17 15.58
N ASP A 331 -2.57 -14.56 16.18
CA ASP A 331 -1.86 -15.82 15.85
C ASP A 331 -2.54 -17.10 16.39
N MET A 332 -3.63 -17.00 17.16
CA MET A 332 -4.37 -18.14 17.75
C MET A 332 -5.76 -18.35 17.14
N LYS A 333 -6.09 -17.66 16.05
CA LYS A 333 -7.41 -17.75 15.40
C LYS A 333 -7.38 -18.18 13.93
N ASP A 334 -6.23 -18.67 13.46
CA ASP A 334 -6.09 -19.47 12.23
C ASP A 334 -5.64 -20.90 12.59
#